data_AF-A0A4Q4CMW6-F1
#
_entry.id   AF-A0A4Q4CMW6-F1
#
_cell.length_a   1.000
_cell.length_b   1.000
_cell.length_c   1.000
_cell.angle_alpha   90.00
_cell.angle_beta   90.00
_cell.angle_gamma   90.00
#
_symmetry.space_group_name_H-M   'P 1'
#
loop_
_entity.id
_entity.type
_entity.pdbx_description
1 polymer ?
#
loop_
_entity_poly.entity_id
_entity_poly.type
_entity_poly.pdbx_seq_one_letter_code
_entity_poly.pdbx_strand_id
1 'polypeptide(L)'
;MRIDLHTHSNRSDGTDSPAELVRNAAHVARLDVVALTDHDATTGWDEAQAEADHVGIRLVRGIEISTRFQGESVHLLGYEFDPEHPALVAELRRVLDGLDNRLPDVLRKLAEHGIDITLEDVAAQSGDAAASGRPHIADAMVAKGYIAHRDEAFDGWLNTGGRAYVDRYSAPLVTAIELLKDAGGRAVVAHPWSRGSDRVPTVEAFERLKASGMDGIEVDHNDHGAPARDRAEALAGRRPVVVVVDLDAVQARGLHPLERLHRQHPVAAPRPRVRHDRAPACVLEQLDRREQRCRVAVDVRAAAGVEPAVERLVTVGDVALGHHRVGDVRPPRGRG
;
A
#
# COMPACT_ATOMS: atom_id res chain seq x y z
N MET A 1 5.24 -10.34 -14.32
CA MET A 1 4.48 -10.34 -13.06
C MET A 1 4.26 -8.90 -12.66
N ARG A 2 3.01 -8.48 -12.49
CA ARG A 2 2.58 -7.15 -12.03
C ARG A 2 2.09 -7.27 -10.60
N ILE A 3 2.61 -6.44 -9.73
CA ILE A 3 2.45 -6.59 -8.29
C ILE A 3 2.13 -5.23 -7.69
N ASP A 4 1.24 -5.23 -6.72
CA ASP A 4 1.05 -4.13 -5.79
C ASP A 4 0.91 -4.71 -4.37
N LEU A 5 1.77 -4.31 -3.44
CA LEU A 5 1.81 -4.90 -2.11
C LEU A 5 1.40 -3.93 -0.99
N HIS A 6 0.79 -2.81 -1.33
CA HIS A 6 0.37 -1.83 -0.32
C HIS A 6 -0.86 -1.11 -0.83
N THR A 7 -2.01 -1.65 -0.43
CA THR A 7 -3.32 -1.16 -0.82
C THR A 7 -4.26 -1.20 0.37
N HIS A 8 -5.11 -0.18 0.47
CA HIS A 8 -6.03 -0.02 1.59
C HIS A 8 -7.46 -0.17 1.10
N SER A 9 -8.28 -0.81 1.92
CA SER A 9 -9.72 -0.89 1.74
C SER A 9 -10.44 0.06 2.70
N ASN A 10 -11.75 0.07 2.62
CA ASN A 10 -12.63 0.74 3.58
C ASN A 10 -12.64 0.12 4.99
N ARG A 11 -11.79 -0.88 5.27
CA ARG A 11 -11.54 -1.38 6.63
C ARG A 11 -10.53 -0.50 7.38
N SER A 12 -9.74 0.31 6.67
CA SER A 12 -9.05 1.49 7.23
C SER A 12 -9.53 2.78 6.58
N ASP A 13 -8.84 3.29 5.56
CA ASP A 13 -9.00 4.64 5.00
C ASP A 13 -9.05 4.68 3.45
N GLY A 14 -9.10 3.50 2.83
CA GLY A 14 -9.41 3.31 1.42
C GLY A 14 -10.91 3.44 1.13
N THR A 15 -11.26 3.45 -0.14
CA THR A 15 -12.66 3.68 -0.59
C THR A 15 -13.39 2.40 -0.99
N ASP A 16 -12.67 1.45 -1.58
CA ASP A 16 -13.23 0.16 -2.00
C ASP A 16 -13.39 -0.79 -0.81
N SER A 17 -14.43 -1.64 -0.82
CA SER A 17 -14.45 -2.83 0.04
C SER A 17 -13.27 -3.77 -0.27
N PRO A 18 -12.85 -4.64 0.66
CA PRO A 18 -11.81 -5.64 0.37
C PRO A 18 -12.08 -6.46 -0.90
N ALA A 19 -13.34 -6.85 -1.15
CA ALA A 19 -13.71 -7.56 -2.37
C ALA A 19 -13.64 -6.66 -3.63
N GLU A 20 -14.14 -5.42 -3.57
CA GLU A 20 -14.06 -4.50 -4.71
C GLU A 20 -12.60 -4.17 -5.08
N LEU A 21 -11.75 -3.96 -4.08
CA LEU A 21 -10.33 -3.71 -4.26
C LEU A 21 -9.66 -4.86 -5.02
N VAL A 22 -9.87 -6.10 -4.57
CA VAL A 22 -9.28 -7.29 -5.20
C VAL A 22 -9.80 -7.48 -6.62
N ARG A 23 -11.11 -7.26 -6.85
CA ARG A 23 -11.72 -7.32 -8.18
C ARG A 23 -11.14 -6.27 -9.12
N ASN A 24 -10.96 -5.04 -8.64
CA ASN A 24 -10.38 -3.94 -9.39
C ASN A 24 -8.90 -4.18 -9.70
N ALA A 25 -8.14 -4.71 -8.75
CA ALA A 25 -6.75 -5.14 -8.95
C ALA A 25 -6.64 -6.15 -10.10
N ALA A 26 -7.52 -7.17 -10.13
CA ALA A 26 -7.51 -8.20 -11.17
C ALA A 26 -7.97 -7.68 -12.54
N HIS A 27 -9.09 -6.97 -12.62
CA HIS A 27 -9.75 -6.68 -13.90
C HIS A 27 -9.44 -5.31 -14.48
N VAL A 28 -9.23 -4.30 -13.63
CA VAL A 28 -8.95 -2.92 -14.04
C VAL A 28 -7.44 -2.71 -14.16
N ALA A 29 -6.71 -2.97 -13.08
CA ALA A 29 -5.25 -2.78 -13.04
C ALA A 29 -4.46 -3.92 -13.70
N ARG A 30 -5.08 -5.11 -13.81
CA ARG A 30 -4.48 -6.32 -14.38
C ARG A 30 -3.20 -6.72 -13.62
N LEU A 31 -3.31 -6.75 -12.29
CA LEU A 31 -2.25 -7.25 -11.40
C LEU A 31 -2.27 -8.78 -11.36
N ASP A 32 -1.08 -9.36 -11.16
CA ASP A 32 -0.92 -10.79 -10.89
C ASP A 32 -0.94 -11.08 -9.36
N VAL A 33 -0.51 -10.09 -8.56
CA VAL A 33 -0.46 -10.15 -7.10
C VAL A 33 -0.92 -8.82 -6.51
N VAL A 34 -1.77 -8.88 -5.48
CA VAL A 34 -2.18 -7.72 -4.67
C VAL A 34 -1.99 -8.04 -3.19
N ALA A 35 -1.59 -7.08 -2.35
CA ALA A 35 -1.67 -7.23 -0.89
C ALA A 35 -2.71 -6.27 -0.29
N LEU A 36 -3.52 -6.78 0.62
CA LEU A 36 -4.36 -5.93 1.47
C LEU A 36 -3.58 -5.58 2.74
N THR A 37 -3.34 -4.30 2.96
CA THR A 37 -2.50 -3.78 4.05
C THR A 37 -3.19 -2.64 4.78
N ASP A 38 -4.46 -2.83 5.15
CA ASP A 38 -5.20 -1.85 5.94
C ASP A 38 -4.42 -1.40 7.19
N HIS A 39 -4.65 -0.15 7.61
CA HIS A 39 -4.01 0.40 8.80
C HIS A 39 -4.39 -0.36 10.06
N ASP A 40 -3.38 -0.83 10.80
CA ASP A 40 -3.46 -1.30 12.20
C ASP A 40 -4.45 -2.47 12.47
N ALA A 41 -5.08 -3.03 11.43
CA ALA A 41 -6.07 -4.09 11.52
C ALA A 41 -6.01 -5.04 10.33
N THR A 42 -6.47 -6.28 10.54
CA THR A 42 -6.49 -7.35 9.52
C THR A 42 -7.91 -7.80 9.15
N THR A 43 -8.91 -6.99 9.49
CA THR A 43 -10.34 -7.36 9.44
C THR A 43 -10.88 -7.58 8.03
N GLY A 44 -10.18 -7.11 6.99
CA GLY A 44 -10.57 -7.32 5.59
C GLY A 44 -10.05 -8.61 4.94
N TRP A 45 -9.18 -9.38 5.60
CA TRP A 45 -8.46 -10.50 4.98
C TRP A 45 -9.36 -11.61 4.43
N ASP A 46 -10.39 -12.01 5.15
CA ASP A 46 -11.23 -13.13 4.72
C ASP A 46 -12.10 -12.76 3.51
N GLU A 47 -12.63 -11.53 3.51
CA GLU A 47 -13.38 -10.98 2.38
C GLU A 47 -12.50 -10.84 1.13
N ALA A 48 -11.31 -10.27 1.27
CA ALA A 48 -10.34 -10.15 0.18
C ALA A 48 -9.91 -11.53 -0.35
N GLN A 49 -9.65 -12.50 0.54
CA GLN A 49 -9.21 -13.84 0.12
C GLN A 49 -10.31 -14.55 -0.68
N ALA A 50 -11.56 -14.47 -0.24
CA ALA A 50 -12.68 -15.06 -0.94
C ALA A 50 -12.83 -14.50 -2.36
N GLU A 51 -12.67 -13.18 -2.54
CA GLU A 51 -12.69 -12.59 -3.89
C GLU A 51 -11.45 -12.98 -4.70
N ALA A 52 -10.27 -13.05 -4.08
CA ALA A 52 -9.02 -13.40 -4.77
C ALA A 52 -9.10 -14.80 -5.38
N ASP A 53 -9.64 -15.75 -4.63
CA ASP A 53 -9.93 -17.11 -5.10
C ASP A 53 -10.96 -17.12 -6.23
N HIS A 54 -11.98 -16.25 -6.16
CA HIS A 54 -13.02 -16.12 -7.17
C HIS A 54 -12.50 -15.58 -8.50
N VAL A 55 -11.68 -14.53 -8.48
CA VAL A 55 -11.18 -13.86 -9.69
C VAL A 55 -9.84 -14.42 -10.20
N GLY A 56 -9.18 -15.27 -9.41
CA GLY A 56 -7.93 -15.95 -9.78
C GLY A 56 -6.68 -15.06 -9.69
N ILE A 57 -6.65 -14.11 -8.76
CA ILE A 57 -5.46 -13.29 -8.45
C ILE A 57 -4.81 -13.80 -7.15
N ARG A 58 -3.48 -13.66 -7.02
CA ARG A 58 -2.82 -13.95 -5.75
C ARG A 58 -3.02 -12.80 -4.77
N LEU A 59 -3.62 -13.08 -3.62
CA LEU A 59 -3.62 -12.18 -2.48
C LEU A 59 -2.39 -12.45 -1.59
N VAL A 60 -1.79 -11.38 -1.08
CA VAL A 60 -0.85 -11.40 0.05
C VAL A 60 -1.53 -10.78 1.25
N ARG A 61 -1.58 -11.50 2.38
CA ARG A 61 -2.19 -10.99 3.61
C ARG A 61 -1.18 -10.09 4.31
N GLY A 62 -1.53 -8.82 4.49
CA GLY A 62 -0.66 -7.86 5.15
C GLY A 62 -1.39 -6.83 6.01
N ILE A 63 -0.62 -5.89 6.53
CA ILE A 63 -1.07 -4.81 7.42
C ILE A 63 -0.11 -3.64 7.27
N GLU A 64 -0.59 -2.41 7.39
CA GLU A 64 0.28 -1.25 7.58
C GLU A 64 0.17 -0.76 9.03
N ILE A 65 1.22 -0.98 9.82
CA ILE A 65 1.27 -0.63 11.23
C ILE A 65 1.74 0.81 11.40
N SER A 66 0.97 1.59 12.15
CA SER A 66 1.35 2.90 12.65
C SER A 66 2.49 2.77 13.67
N THR A 67 3.70 3.16 13.28
CA THR A 67 4.85 3.16 14.18
C THR A 67 5.45 4.55 14.35
N ARG A 68 6.34 4.66 15.33
CA ARG A 68 7.14 5.85 15.60
C ARG A 68 8.61 5.48 15.71
N PHE A 69 9.46 6.31 15.12
CA PHE A 69 10.90 6.18 15.22
C PHE A 69 11.54 7.54 15.43
N GLN A 70 12.37 7.69 16.48
CA GLN A 70 13.06 8.93 16.81
C GLN A 70 12.17 10.19 16.88
N GLY A 71 10.93 10.02 17.34
CA GLY A 71 9.99 11.13 17.47
C GLY A 71 9.06 11.31 16.26
N GLU A 72 9.37 10.69 15.13
CA GLU A 72 8.64 10.83 13.86
C GLU A 72 7.76 9.62 13.53
N SER A 73 6.67 9.86 12.81
CA SER A 73 5.79 8.79 12.30
C SER A 73 6.50 8.05 11.18
N VAL A 74 6.55 6.72 11.27
CA VAL A 74 7.05 5.84 10.22
C VAL A 74 6.08 4.67 10.13
N HIS A 75 5.65 4.30 8.93
CA HIS A 75 4.76 3.15 8.78
C HIS A 75 5.55 1.88 8.49
N LEU A 76 5.03 0.76 8.97
CA LEU A 76 5.65 -0.54 8.82
C LEU A 76 4.65 -1.52 8.19
N LEU A 77 4.97 -2.01 7.00
CA LEU A 77 4.23 -3.07 6.36
C LEU A 77 4.62 -4.42 6.96
N GLY A 78 3.61 -5.19 7.36
CA GLY A 78 3.71 -6.57 7.78
C GLY A 78 3.08 -7.50 6.75
N TYR A 79 3.71 -8.65 6.46
CA TYR A 79 3.15 -9.65 5.54
C TYR A 79 3.25 -11.07 6.09
N GLU A 80 2.24 -11.89 5.80
CA GLU A 80 2.22 -13.35 6.02
C GLU A 80 2.66 -13.75 7.45
N PHE A 81 2.14 -13.04 8.45
CA PHE A 81 2.35 -13.31 9.87
C PHE A 81 1.13 -14.02 10.48
N ASP A 82 1.32 -14.64 11.64
CA ASP A 82 0.24 -15.17 12.46
C ASP A 82 -0.60 -14.02 13.08
N PRO A 83 -1.85 -13.80 12.65
CA PRO A 83 -2.69 -12.73 13.18
C PRO A 83 -3.16 -12.99 14.62
N GLU A 84 -3.00 -14.22 15.14
CA GLU A 84 -3.38 -14.58 16.50
C GLU A 84 -2.21 -14.47 17.49
N HIS A 85 -1.02 -14.08 17.03
CA HIS A 85 0.17 -13.94 17.86
C HIS A 85 -0.09 -12.96 19.04
N PRO A 86 -0.13 -13.44 20.31
CA PRO A 86 -0.73 -12.66 21.40
C PRO A 86 -0.08 -11.30 21.66
N ALA A 87 1.25 -11.22 21.55
CA ALA A 87 1.98 -9.98 21.80
C ALA A 87 1.77 -8.94 20.68
N LEU A 88 1.64 -9.41 19.43
CA LEU A 88 1.35 -8.54 18.28
C LEU A 88 -0.09 -8.01 18.38
N VAL A 89 -1.04 -8.88 18.67
CA VAL A 89 -2.45 -8.50 18.89
C VAL A 89 -2.58 -7.47 20.02
N ALA A 90 -1.87 -7.68 21.13
CA ALA A 90 -1.88 -6.73 22.25
C ALA A 90 -1.32 -5.35 21.84
N GLU A 91 -0.26 -5.32 21.04
CA GLU A 91 0.33 -4.06 20.58
C GLU A 91 -0.56 -3.34 19.56
N LEU A 92 -1.14 -4.06 18.60
CA LEU A 92 -2.10 -3.50 17.63
C LEU A 92 -3.32 -2.90 18.33
N ARG A 93 -3.86 -3.57 19.37
CA ARG A 93 -4.95 -3.01 20.19
C ARG A 93 -4.56 -1.68 20.84
N ARG A 94 -3.34 -1.57 21.38
CA ARG A 94 -2.86 -0.31 21.97
C ARG A 94 -2.75 0.82 20.94
N VAL A 95 -2.37 0.49 19.71
CA VAL A 95 -2.33 1.44 18.59
C VAL A 95 -3.73 1.92 18.24
N LEU A 96 -4.70 1.00 18.11
CA LEU A 96 -6.10 1.32 17.84
C LEU A 96 -6.74 2.14 18.96
N ASP A 97 -6.53 1.78 20.24
CA ASP A 97 -7.01 2.55 21.39
C ASP A 97 -6.46 3.99 21.38
N GLY A 98 -5.24 4.19 20.86
CA GLY A 98 -4.64 5.51 20.68
C GLY A 98 -5.36 6.39 19.64
N LEU A 99 -6.08 5.79 18.68
CA LEU A 99 -6.90 6.50 17.69
C LEU A 99 -8.13 7.10 18.33
N ASP A 100 -8.89 6.27 19.04
CA ASP A 100 -10.19 6.64 19.59
C ASP A 100 -10.04 7.74 20.65
N ASN A 101 -9.01 7.62 21.49
CA ASN A 101 -8.77 8.55 22.58
C ASN A 101 -8.42 9.97 22.12
N ARG A 102 -7.86 10.15 20.91
CA ARG A 102 -7.43 11.48 20.43
C ARG A 102 -8.52 12.23 19.67
N LEU A 103 -9.50 11.52 19.13
CA LEU A 103 -10.48 12.10 18.21
C LEU A 103 -11.24 13.29 18.84
N PRO A 104 -11.74 13.22 20.09
CA PRO A 104 -12.40 14.36 20.73
C PRO A 104 -11.52 15.62 20.80
N ASP A 105 -10.21 15.47 21.03
CA ASP A 105 -9.29 16.60 21.10
C ASP A 105 -9.01 17.22 19.72
N VAL A 106 -8.95 16.40 18.67
CA VAL A 106 -8.83 16.90 17.29
C VAL A 106 -10.05 17.72 16.91
N LEU A 107 -11.25 17.20 17.20
CA LEU A 107 -12.51 17.88 16.92
C LEU A 107 -12.64 19.19 17.70
N ARG A 108 -12.23 19.20 18.98
CA ARG A 108 -12.18 20.42 19.79
C ARG A 108 -11.28 21.49 19.17
N LYS A 109 -10.08 21.11 18.72
CA LYS A 109 -9.16 22.06 18.05
C LYS A 109 -9.72 22.59 16.73
N LEU A 110 -10.42 21.76 15.94
CA LEU A 110 -11.11 22.21 14.74
C LEU A 110 -12.21 23.23 15.08
N ALA A 111 -12.99 22.98 16.13
CA ALA A 111 -14.05 23.86 16.59
C ALA A 111 -13.52 25.23 17.07
N GLU A 112 -12.34 25.27 17.70
CA GLU A 112 -11.63 26.52 18.06
C GLU A 112 -11.32 27.41 16.84
N HIS A 113 -11.32 26.83 15.63
CA HIS A 113 -11.16 27.54 14.37
C HIS A 113 -12.45 27.66 13.54
N GLY A 114 -13.62 27.40 14.14
CA GLY A 114 -14.92 27.51 13.47
C GLY A 114 -15.26 26.34 12.54
N ILE A 115 -14.53 25.23 12.63
CA ILE A 115 -14.80 23.99 11.88
C ILE A 115 -15.53 23.04 12.83
N ASP A 116 -16.85 22.97 12.70
CA ASP A 116 -17.70 22.15 13.57
C ASP A 116 -17.90 20.77 12.96
N ILE A 117 -17.18 19.78 13.48
CA ILE A 117 -17.24 18.37 13.06
C ILE A 117 -17.53 17.54 14.31
N THR A 118 -18.54 16.69 14.24
CA THR A 118 -18.96 15.81 15.35
C THR A 118 -18.37 14.41 15.20
N LEU A 119 -18.43 13.62 16.28
CA LEU A 119 -18.06 12.20 16.23
C LEU A 119 -18.95 11.43 15.24
N GLU A 120 -20.23 11.79 15.13
CA GLU A 120 -21.18 11.19 14.18
C GLU A 120 -20.81 11.52 12.73
N ASP A 121 -20.39 12.76 12.45
CA ASP A 121 -19.92 13.17 11.13
C ASP A 121 -18.73 12.30 10.68
N VAL A 122 -17.78 12.01 11.59
CA VAL A 122 -16.61 11.16 11.30
C VAL A 122 -17.01 9.69 11.16
N ALA A 123 -17.87 9.19 12.05
CA ALA A 123 -18.37 7.82 11.99
C ALA A 123 -19.12 7.53 10.68
N ALA A 124 -19.85 8.51 10.15
CA ALA A 124 -20.52 8.41 8.86
C ALA A 124 -19.54 8.25 7.68
N GLN A 125 -18.27 8.67 7.83
CA GLN A 125 -17.23 8.47 6.81
C GLN A 125 -16.45 7.16 7.02
N SER A 126 -16.24 6.74 8.28
CA SER A 126 -15.47 5.53 8.57
C SER A 126 -16.28 4.24 8.46
N GLY A 127 -17.61 4.29 8.54
CA GLY A 127 -18.46 3.10 8.47
C GLY A 127 -18.02 2.01 9.45
N ASP A 128 -17.79 0.80 8.94
CA ASP A 128 -17.30 -0.36 9.72
C ASP A 128 -15.76 -0.45 9.79
N ALA A 129 -15.03 0.62 9.49
CA ALA A 129 -13.57 0.62 9.54
C ALA A 129 -13.06 0.36 10.96
N ALA A 130 -12.10 -0.56 11.09
CA ALA A 130 -11.47 -0.87 12.36
C ALA A 130 -10.53 0.25 12.83
N ALA A 131 -9.95 1.02 11.89
CA ALA A 131 -9.05 2.12 12.18
C ALA A 131 -9.60 3.45 11.63
N SER A 132 -10.33 4.19 12.46
CA SER A 132 -10.81 5.53 12.08
C SER A 132 -9.70 6.59 12.23
N GLY A 133 -9.06 6.93 11.10
CA GLY A 133 -7.93 7.86 11.05
C GLY A 133 -8.29 9.32 10.73
N ARG A 134 -7.24 10.13 10.57
CA ARG A 134 -7.32 11.51 10.06
C ARG A 134 -8.00 11.63 8.70
N PRO A 135 -7.87 10.66 7.76
CA PRO A 135 -8.58 10.72 6.49
C PRO A 135 -10.10 10.85 6.63
N HIS A 136 -10.73 10.16 7.57
CA HIS A 136 -12.18 10.28 7.80
C HIS A 136 -12.59 11.65 8.37
N ILE A 137 -11.72 12.27 9.18
CA ILE A 137 -11.93 13.66 9.63
C ILE A 137 -11.87 14.60 8.42
N ALA A 138 -10.91 14.40 7.52
CA ALA A 138 -10.80 15.17 6.29
C ALA A 138 -12.02 14.97 5.37
N ASP A 139 -12.53 13.74 5.25
CA ASP A 139 -13.76 13.47 4.50
C ASP A 139 -14.98 14.15 5.13
N ALA A 140 -15.09 14.15 6.45
CA ALA A 140 -16.16 14.86 7.15
C ALA A 140 -16.04 16.38 6.91
N MET A 141 -14.82 16.92 6.87
CA MET A 141 -14.58 18.33 6.52
C MET A 141 -14.99 18.64 5.08
N VAL A 142 -14.73 17.74 4.12
CA VAL A 142 -15.20 17.86 2.74
C VAL A 142 -16.73 17.79 2.68
N ALA A 143 -17.34 16.79 3.33
CA ALA A 143 -18.78 16.57 3.33
C ALA A 143 -19.57 17.76 3.91
N LYS A 144 -19.01 18.43 4.92
CA LYS A 144 -19.59 19.65 5.50
C LYS A 144 -19.20 20.93 4.76
N GLY A 145 -18.40 20.84 3.71
CA GLY A 145 -18.02 21.96 2.84
C GLY A 145 -16.98 22.91 3.44
N TYR A 146 -16.22 22.49 4.45
CA TYR A 146 -15.13 23.30 5.03
C TYR A 146 -13.89 23.35 4.15
N ILE A 147 -13.66 22.29 3.37
CA ILE A 147 -12.55 22.16 2.41
C ILE A 147 -13.08 21.51 1.14
N ALA A 148 -12.42 21.71 0.00
CA ALA A 148 -12.84 21.12 -1.27
C ALA A 148 -12.24 19.72 -1.49
N HIS A 149 -11.01 19.51 -1.01
CA HIS A 149 -10.28 18.25 -1.21
C HIS A 149 -9.60 17.76 0.07
N ARG A 150 -9.50 16.44 0.23
CA ARG A 150 -8.87 15.76 1.38
C ARG A 150 -7.46 16.29 1.66
N ASP A 151 -6.69 16.59 0.62
CA ASP A 151 -5.32 17.12 0.72
C ASP A 151 -5.23 18.42 1.52
N GLU A 152 -6.25 19.28 1.49
CA GLU A 152 -6.27 20.54 2.25
C GLU A 152 -6.28 20.31 3.75
N ALA A 153 -6.87 19.21 4.22
CA ALA A 153 -6.82 18.84 5.64
C ALA A 153 -5.39 18.49 6.07
N PHE A 154 -4.58 17.95 5.16
CA PHE A 154 -3.19 17.59 5.43
C PHE A 154 -2.24 18.78 5.18
N ASP A 155 -2.68 19.81 4.48
CA ASP A 155 -1.97 21.09 4.33
C ASP A 155 -2.24 22.04 5.52
N GLY A 156 -1.80 21.62 6.71
CA GLY A 156 -1.72 22.49 7.90
C GLY A 156 -2.80 22.30 8.97
N TRP A 157 -3.76 21.38 8.80
CA TRP A 157 -4.72 21.04 9.85
C TRP A 157 -4.34 19.78 10.63
N LEU A 158 -4.32 18.63 9.96
CA LEU A 158 -4.27 17.31 10.59
C LEU A 158 -2.87 16.67 10.57
N ASN A 159 -1.94 17.19 9.77
CA ASN A 159 -0.55 16.73 9.75
C ASN A 159 0.23 17.14 11.01
N THR A 160 1.37 16.49 11.26
CA THR A 160 2.23 16.81 12.41
C THR A 160 2.57 18.30 12.43
N GLY A 161 2.32 18.96 13.55
CA GLY A 161 2.49 20.42 13.69
C GLY A 161 1.34 21.26 13.14
N GLY A 162 0.31 20.63 12.57
CA GLY A 162 -0.91 21.29 12.11
C GLY A 162 -1.81 21.78 13.25
N ARG A 163 -2.74 22.68 12.93
CA ARG A 163 -3.60 23.40 13.89
C ARG A 163 -4.43 22.46 14.77
N ALA A 164 -4.93 21.39 14.19
CA ALA A 164 -5.75 20.39 14.86
C ALA A 164 -4.99 19.09 15.16
N TYR A 165 -3.67 19.07 15.01
CA TYR A 165 -2.87 17.88 15.28
C TYR A 165 -2.89 17.50 16.77
N VAL A 166 -3.15 16.23 17.05
CA VAL A 166 -3.03 15.63 18.39
C VAL A 166 -2.23 14.35 18.24
N ASP A 167 -1.18 14.22 19.04
CA ASP A 167 -0.32 13.03 19.03
C ASP A 167 -1.11 11.80 19.49
N ARG A 168 -0.74 10.63 18.97
CA ARG A 168 -1.34 9.35 19.37
C ARG A 168 -0.28 8.36 19.79
N TYR A 169 -0.70 7.31 20.49
CA TYR A 169 0.16 6.14 20.60
C TYR A 169 0.38 5.54 19.21
N SER A 170 1.65 5.31 18.89
CA SER A 170 2.11 4.51 17.75
C SER A 170 3.18 3.57 18.30
N ALA A 171 3.21 2.33 17.83
CA ALA A 171 4.17 1.34 18.31
C ALA A 171 5.62 1.82 18.04
N PRO A 172 6.59 1.57 18.93
CA PRO A 172 7.99 1.79 18.59
C PRO A 172 8.37 0.93 17.39
N LEU A 173 8.94 1.53 16.32
CA LEU A 173 9.22 0.82 15.06
C LEU A 173 10.03 -0.46 15.26
N VAL A 174 11.07 -0.42 16.09
CA VAL A 174 11.91 -1.59 16.41
C VAL A 174 11.09 -2.71 17.06
N THR A 175 10.24 -2.37 18.03
CA THR A 175 9.36 -3.33 18.70
C THR A 175 8.34 -3.93 17.73
N ALA A 176 7.75 -3.13 16.83
CA ALA A 176 6.81 -3.61 15.83
C ALA A 176 7.47 -4.58 14.83
N ILE A 177 8.72 -4.31 14.43
CA ILE A 177 9.51 -5.24 13.61
C ILE A 177 9.69 -6.56 14.36
N GLU A 178 10.21 -6.53 15.59
CA GLU A 178 10.45 -7.72 16.40
C GLU A 178 9.18 -8.56 16.59
N LEU A 179 8.05 -7.93 16.91
CA LEU A 179 6.75 -8.61 17.06
C LEU A 179 6.26 -9.26 15.75
N LEU A 180 6.44 -8.60 14.60
CA LEU A 180 6.12 -9.19 13.30
C LEU A 180 7.01 -10.39 13.00
N LYS A 181 8.30 -10.32 13.36
CA LYS A 181 9.24 -11.44 13.17
C LYS A 181 8.90 -12.62 14.07
N ASP A 182 8.55 -12.37 15.33
CA ASP A 182 8.12 -13.39 16.28
C ASP A 182 6.82 -14.07 15.83
N ALA A 183 5.91 -13.31 15.20
CA ALA A 183 4.71 -13.82 14.55
C ALA A 183 4.98 -14.54 13.20
N GLY A 184 6.24 -14.71 12.79
CA GLY A 184 6.65 -15.42 11.57
C GLY A 184 6.59 -14.61 10.27
N GLY A 185 6.26 -13.32 10.34
CA GLY A 185 6.03 -12.46 9.20
C GLY A 185 7.27 -11.80 8.59
N ARG A 186 7.00 -10.94 7.60
CA ARG A 186 7.97 -10.02 6.99
C ARG A 186 7.68 -8.58 7.41
N ALA A 187 8.74 -7.82 7.66
CA ALA A 187 8.67 -6.43 8.10
C ALA A 187 9.34 -5.51 7.07
N VAL A 188 8.59 -4.57 6.50
CA VAL A 188 9.05 -3.66 5.44
C VAL A 188 8.72 -2.22 5.82
N VAL A 189 9.70 -1.33 5.85
CA VAL A 189 9.43 0.11 6.12
C VAL A 189 8.69 0.71 4.93
N ALA A 190 7.48 1.22 5.18
CA ALA A 190 6.61 1.82 4.16
C ALA A 190 7.01 3.27 3.89
N HIS A 191 6.91 3.68 2.62
CA HIS A 191 7.11 5.01 2.04
C HIS A 191 8.00 5.95 2.87
N PRO A 192 9.26 5.55 3.14
CA PRO A 192 10.16 6.37 3.94
C PRO A 192 10.36 7.72 3.27
N TRP A 193 10.35 8.79 4.07
CA TRP A 193 10.50 10.16 3.59
C TRP A 193 9.34 10.69 2.74
N SER A 194 8.20 10.01 2.74
CA SER A 194 6.96 10.57 2.22
C SER A 194 6.52 11.80 3.01
N ARG A 195 5.73 12.66 2.37
CA ARG A 195 5.00 13.78 3.01
C ARG A 195 5.87 14.73 3.86
N GLY A 196 7.13 14.93 3.46
CA GLY A 196 8.04 15.90 4.07
C GLY A 196 8.84 15.39 5.28
N SER A 197 8.76 14.09 5.60
CA SER A 197 9.55 13.45 6.67
C SER A 197 10.95 13.02 6.17
N ASP A 198 11.70 13.90 5.51
CA ASP A 198 12.99 13.57 4.86
C ASP A 198 14.14 13.25 5.84
N ARG A 199 13.92 13.51 7.12
CA ARG A 199 14.92 13.38 8.20
C ARG A 199 15.00 11.99 8.80
N VAL A 200 13.92 11.21 8.80
CA VAL A 200 13.84 9.96 9.56
C VAL A 200 13.06 8.91 8.76
N PRO A 201 13.55 7.65 8.67
CA PRO A 201 14.82 7.16 9.24
C PRO A 201 16.06 7.65 8.46
N THR A 202 17.21 7.85 9.13
CA THR A 202 18.48 8.12 8.43
C THR A 202 19.04 6.84 7.79
N VAL A 203 20.03 6.97 6.92
CA VAL A 203 20.70 5.81 6.29
C VAL A 203 21.32 4.90 7.36
N GLU A 204 21.94 5.48 8.38
CA GLU A 204 22.53 4.76 9.51
C GLU A 204 21.46 4.09 10.39
N ALA A 205 20.28 4.70 10.51
CA ALA A 205 19.17 4.10 11.22
C ALA A 205 18.70 2.81 10.55
N PHE A 206 18.71 2.74 9.21
CA PHE A 206 18.34 1.52 8.49
C PHE A 206 19.25 0.33 8.79
N GLU A 207 20.54 0.53 9.07
CA GLU A 207 21.42 -0.56 9.50
C GLU A 207 21.01 -1.12 10.87
N ARG A 208 20.51 -0.27 11.77
CA ARG A 208 19.95 -0.72 13.05
C ARG A 208 18.63 -1.46 12.86
N LEU A 209 17.77 -0.98 11.97
CA LEU A 209 16.50 -1.65 11.66
C LEU A 209 16.73 -3.03 11.02
N LYS A 210 17.73 -3.17 10.15
CA LYS A 210 18.16 -4.48 9.62
C LYS A 210 18.57 -5.43 10.75
N ALA A 211 19.33 -4.94 11.74
CA ALA A 211 19.74 -5.75 12.89
C ALA A 211 18.55 -6.22 13.76
N SER A 212 17.44 -5.47 13.77
CA SER A 212 16.18 -5.85 14.43
C SER A 212 15.32 -6.82 13.61
N GLY A 213 15.76 -7.22 12.42
CA GLY A 213 15.06 -8.22 11.58
C GLY A 213 14.21 -7.63 10.45
N MET A 214 14.32 -6.33 10.16
CA MET A 214 13.66 -5.70 9.00
C MET A 214 14.07 -6.41 7.70
N ASP A 215 13.07 -6.84 6.92
CA ASP A 215 13.27 -7.56 5.66
C ASP A 215 13.41 -6.61 4.46
N GLY A 216 12.83 -5.42 4.53
CA GLY A 216 12.85 -4.48 3.42
C GLY A 216 12.48 -3.04 3.75
N ILE A 217 12.49 -2.24 2.70
CA ILE A 217 12.05 -0.85 2.62
C ILE A 217 11.13 -0.78 1.39
N GLU A 218 10.25 0.20 1.25
CA GLU A 218 9.48 0.46 0.03
C GLU A 218 10.23 1.47 -0.86
N VAL A 219 10.33 1.22 -2.17
CA VAL A 219 11.04 2.10 -3.12
C VAL A 219 10.09 2.84 -4.04
N ASP A 220 9.17 2.12 -4.67
CA ASP A 220 8.22 2.70 -5.61
C ASP A 220 6.94 3.00 -4.85
N HIS A 221 6.74 4.28 -4.55
CA HIS A 221 5.54 4.82 -3.92
C HIS A 221 5.17 6.16 -4.58
N ASN A 222 3.88 6.50 -4.59
CA ASN A 222 3.36 7.73 -5.23
C ASN A 222 3.95 9.00 -4.60
N ASP A 223 4.17 8.98 -3.28
CA ASP A 223 4.78 10.11 -2.54
C ASP A 223 6.31 10.20 -2.71
N HIS A 224 6.96 9.22 -3.35
CA HIS A 224 8.41 9.28 -3.60
C HIS A 224 8.73 10.07 -4.88
N GLY A 225 9.32 11.24 -4.70
CA GLY A 225 10.09 11.91 -5.75
C GLY A 225 11.39 11.17 -6.08
N ALA A 226 12.02 11.49 -7.21
CA ALA A 226 13.24 10.82 -7.67
C ALA A 226 14.35 10.71 -6.60
N PRO A 227 14.66 11.74 -5.80
CA PRO A 227 15.69 11.63 -4.76
C PRO A 227 15.37 10.59 -3.67
N ALA A 228 14.10 10.45 -3.29
CA ALA A 228 13.67 9.46 -2.29
C ALA A 228 13.79 8.03 -2.84
N ARG A 229 13.40 7.83 -4.11
CA ARG A 229 13.55 6.54 -4.80
C ARG A 229 15.00 6.12 -4.92
N ASP A 230 15.87 7.00 -5.43
CA ASP A 230 17.31 6.71 -5.58
C ASP A 230 17.94 6.35 -4.22
N ARG A 231 17.55 7.03 -3.14
CA ARG A 231 18.01 6.76 -1.78
C ARG A 231 17.50 5.41 -1.26
N ALA A 232 16.23 5.10 -1.50
CA ALA A 232 15.63 3.83 -1.11
C ALA A 232 16.26 2.65 -1.89
N GLU A 233 16.51 2.80 -3.19
CA GLU A 233 17.18 1.81 -4.04
C GLU A 233 18.61 1.53 -3.54
N ALA A 234 19.34 2.59 -3.18
CA ALA A 234 20.70 2.44 -2.65
C ALA A 234 20.72 1.64 -1.32
N LEU A 235 19.72 1.85 -0.45
CA LEU A 235 19.58 1.12 0.82
C LEU A 235 19.12 -0.33 0.63
N ALA A 236 18.22 -0.56 -0.33
CA ALA A 236 17.73 -1.87 -0.74
C ALA A 236 18.85 -2.78 -1.24
N GLY A 237 19.82 -2.19 -1.95
CA GLY A 237 20.87 -2.92 -2.64
C GLY A 237 20.30 -3.84 -3.72
N ARG A 238 20.82 -5.07 -3.85
CA ARG A 238 20.36 -6.05 -4.87
C ARG A 238 19.16 -6.90 -4.41
N ARG A 239 18.58 -6.63 -3.24
CA ARG A 239 17.43 -7.40 -2.74
C ARG A 239 16.15 -6.72 -3.22
N PRO A 240 15.19 -7.48 -3.77
CA PRO A 240 13.96 -6.91 -4.31
C PRO A 240 13.19 -6.27 -3.16
N VAL A 241 13.24 -4.95 -3.14
CA VAL A 241 12.36 -4.13 -2.36
C VAL A 241 11.02 -4.07 -3.08
N VAL A 242 10.00 -4.21 -2.25
CA VAL A 242 8.60 -4.24 -2.63
C VAL A 242 8.23 -2.98 -3.43
N VAL A 243 7.73 -3.22 -4.65
CA VAL A 243 7.16 -2.24 -5.57
C VAL A 243 5.67 -2.14 -5.26
N VAL A 244 5.18 -0.92 -5.03
CA VAL A 244 3.77 -0.63 -4.74
C VAL A 244 3.25 0.35 -5.79
N VAL A 245 2.05 0.12 -6.28
CA VAL A 245 1.39 0.95 -7.29
C VAL A 245 0.02 1.35 -6.76
N ASP A 246 0.00 2.29 -5.82
CA ASP A 246 -1.25 2.81 -5.25
C ASP A 246 -2.22 3.28 -6.37
N LEU A 247 -3.38 2.61 -6.42
CA LEU A 247 -4.47 2.79 -7.37
C LEU A 247 -5.54 3.79 -6.88
N ASP A 248 -5.44 4.36 -5.68
CA ASP A 248 -6.42 5.31 -5.13
C ASP A 248 -6.53 6.57 -6.01
N ALA A 249 -5.48 6.87 -6.77
CA ALA A 249 -5.48 7.93 -7.78
C ALA A 249 -6.42 7.67 -8.99
N VAL A 250 -6.89 6.44 -9.19
CA VAL A 250 -7.77 6.07 -10.32
C VAL A 250 -9.23 6.37 -10.01
N GLN A 251 -9.68 6.26 -8.75
CA GLN A 251 -11.08 6.49 -8.37
C GLN A 251 -11.40 7.97 -8.15
N ALA A 252 -10.50 8.74 -7.52
CA ALA A 252 -10.75 10.15 -7.20
C ALA A 252 -10.83 11.09 -8.42
N ARG A 253 -10.45 10.63 -9.62
CA ARG A 253 -10.32 11.49 -10.81
C ARG A 253 -11.27 11.19 -11.96
N GLY A 254 -12.22 10.25 -11.81
CA GLY A 254 -13.29 10.03 -12.79
C GLY A 254 -12.83 9.88 -14.25
N LEU A 255 -11.63 9.34 -14.51
CA LEU A 255 -11.01 9.32 -15.84
C LEU A 255 -10.43 7.95 -16.15
N HIS A 256 -10.94 7.33 -17.22
CA HIS A 256 -10.44 6.08 -17.79
C HIS A 256 -8.93 6.18 -18.10
N PRO A 257 -8.10 5.18 -17.74
CA PRO A 257 -6.63 5.24 -17.90
C PRO A 257 -6.13 5.48 -19.34
N LEU A 258 -6.95 5.18 -20.35
CA LEU A 258 -6.57 5.30 -21.76
C LEU A 258 -6.77 6.72 -22.34
N GLU A 259 -7.58 7.57 -21.71
CA GLU A 259 -7.85 8.92 -22.25
C GLU A 259 -6.77 9.94 -21.88
N ARG A 260 -5.91 9.63 -20.90
CA ARG A 260 -4.81 10.51 -20.48
C ARG A 260 -3.60 10.50 -21.41
N LEU A 261 -3.48 9.51 -22.32
CA LEU A 261 -2.38 9.50 -23.28
C LEU A 261 -2.57 10.43 -24.49
N HIS A 262 -3.72 11.11 -24.63
CA HIS A 262 -4.05 11.84 -25.85
C HIS A 262 -4.38 13.34 -25.71
N ARG A 263 -4.30 13.95 -24.52
CA ARG A 263 -4.62 15.40 -24.38
C ARG A 263 -3.77 16.15 -23.36
N GLN A 264 -2.51 16.43 -23.70
CA GLN A 264 -1.76 17.63 -23.27
C GLN A 264 -0.77 17.92 -24.42
N HIS A 265 -0.97 18.89 -25.32
CA HIS A 265 -0.82 20.34 -25.13
C HIS A 265 -1.57 21.15 -26.22
N PRO A 266 -2.09 22.36 -25.92
CA PRO A 266 -2.13 23.45 -26.87
C PRO A 266 -0.97 24.41 -26.55
N VAL A 267 0.04 24.49 -27.41
CA VAL A 267 0.92 25.66 -27.45
C VAL A 267 1.00 26.11 -28.90
N ALA A 268 0.44 27.30 -29.14
CA ALA A 268 0.60 28.03 -30.38
C ALA A 268 2.00 28.63 -30.44
N ALA A 269 2.74 28.36 -31.52
CA ALA A 269 3.79 29.23 -32.05
C ALA A 269 4.06 28.85 -33.53
N PRO A 270 4.58 29.78 -34.35
CA PRO A 270 4.15 30.00 -35.74
C PRO A 270 4.73 28.99 -36.74
N ARG A 271 4.01 28.83 -37.86
CA ARG A 271 4.44 28.05 -39.03
C ARG A 271 5.80 28.53 -39.56
N PRO A 272 6.71 27.60 -39.88
CA PRO A 272 7.54 27.74 -41.07
C PRO A 272 7.33 26.59 -42.05
N ARG A 273 7.63 26.92 -43.30
CA ARG A 273 7.38 26.13 -44.51
C ARG A 273 8.20 24.84 -44.54
N VAL A 274 7.60 23.82 -45.15
CA VAL A 274 8.19 22.55 -45.57
C VAL A 274 9.49 22.76 -46.34
N ARG A 275 10.55 22.00 -46.00
CA ARG A 275 11.42 21.30 -46.96
C ARG A 275 12.01 20.04 -46.32
N HIS A 276 11.90 18.94 -47.06
CA HIS A 276 12.53 17.64 -46.81
C HIS A 276 14.06 17.78 -46.74
N ASP A 277 14.69 17.15 -45.75
CA ASP A 277 15.63 16.04 -46.00
C ASP A 277 16.31 15.51 -44.71
N ARG A 278 16.42 14.17 -44.67
CA ARG A 278 17.31 13.31 -43.84
C ARG A 278 17.01 13.17 -42.33
N ALA A 279 16.64 11.94 -41.96
CA ALA A 279 16.67 11.40 -40.60
C ALA A 279 18.09 11.42 -40.01
N PRO A 280 18.23 11.44 -38.67
CA PRO A 280 18.73 10.21 -38.03
C PRO A 280 18.16 9.90 -36.63
N ALA A 281 17.83 8.63 -36.43
CA ALA A 281 18.24 7.76 -35.31
C ALA A 281 18.13 8.18 -33.81
N CYS A 282 17.55 9.31 -33.39
CA CYS A 282 17.58 9.70 -31.96
C CYS A 282 16.27 9.47 -31.15
N VAL A 283 15.13 9.21 -31.80
CA VAL A 283 13.84 9.07 -31.09
C VAL A 283 13.49 7.61 -30.79
N LEU A 284 13.95 6.66 -31.60
CA LEU A 284 13.74 5.23 -31.35
C LEU A 284 14.59 4.72 -30.17
N GLU A 285 15.77 5.31 -29.94
CA GLU A 285 16.65 4.92 -28.82
C GLU A 285 16.11 5.34 -27.43
N GLN A 286 15.26 6.37 -27.36
CA GLN A 286 14.62 6.80 -26.10
C GLN A 286 13.33 6.03 -25.78
N LEU A 287 12.64 5.52 -26.81
CA LEU A 287 11.49 4.64 -26.64
C LEU A 287 11.94 3.21 -26.29
N ASP A 288 13.02 2.71 -26.91
CA ASP A 288 13.59 1.40 -26.57
C ASP A 288 14.11 1.35 -25.12
N ARG A 289 14.74 2.43 -24.62
CA ARG A 289 15.17 2.54 -23.22
C ARG A 289 14.03 2.57 -22.20
N ARG A 290 12.82 2.99 -22.60
CA ARG A 290 11.62 2.99 -21.74
C ARG A 290 10.88 1.65 -21.79
N GLU A 291 10.81 0.99 -22.95
CA GLU A 291 10.25 -0.36 -23.04
C GLU A 291 11.19 -1.43 -22.43
N GLN A 292 12.52 -1.25 -22.47
CA GLN A 292 13.47 -2.13 -21.79
C GLN A 292 13.51 -1.98 -20.28
N ARG A 293 13.11 -0.83 -19.70
CA ARG A 293 12.96 -0.68 -18.25
C ARG A 293 11.71 -1.37 -17.69
N CYS A 294 10.72 -1.68 -18.53
CA CYS A 294 9.53 -2.45 -18.15
C CYS A 294 9.69 -3.98 -18.30
N ARG A 295 10.93 -4.47 -18.50
CA ARG A 295 11.25 -5.89 -18.46
C ARG A 295 12.22 -6.20 -17.32
N VAL A 296 11.78 -5.99 -16.08
CA VAL A 296 12.37 -6.75 -14.97
C VAL A 296 11.71 -8.12 -15.00
N ALA A 297 12.40 -9.09 -15.61
CA ALA A 297 12.11 -10.50 -15.40
C ALA A 297 12.50 -10.83 -13.96
N VAL A 298 11.52 -11.13 -13.10
CA VAL A 298 11.76 -11.73 -11.80
C VAL A 298 12.06 -13.21 -12.04
N ASP A 299 13.35 -13.55 -12.07
CA ASP A 299 13.79 -14.94 -12.10
C ASP A 299 13.67 -15.54 -10.70
N VAL A 300 12.69 -16.43 -10.53
CA VAL A 300 12.54 -17.26 -9.33
C VAL A 300 12.92 -18.70 -9.70
N ARG A 301 14.14 -18.94 -10.20
CA ARG A 301 14.86 -20.24 -10.17
C ARG A 301 16.26 -20.11 -10.79
N ALA A 302 17.30 -19.97 -9.97
CA ALA A 302 18.54 -20.76 -10.00
C ALA A 302 19.70 -20.01 -9.31
N ALA A 303 20.01 -20.42 -8.08
CA ALA A 303 21.38 -20.46 -7.61
C ALA A 303 21.63 -21.90 -7.12
N ALA A 304 21.92 -22.80 -8.05
CA ALA A 304 22.43 -24.13 -7.76
C ALA A 304 23.80 -24.25 -8.42
N GLY A 305 24.83 -24.40 -7.59
CA GLY A 305 26.21 -24.56 -8.03
C GLY A 305 27.20 -24.60 -6.87
N VAL A 306 27.16 -25.72 -6.11
CA VAL A 306 28.19 -26.33 -5.25
C VAL A 306 27.77 -26.52 -3.77
N GLU A 307 27.27 -27.74 -3.52
CA GLU A 307 26.99 -28.49 -2.26
C GLU A 307 28.28 -28.82 -1.44
N PRO A 308 28.25 -29.41 -0.21
CA PRO A 308 27.09 -29.97 0.55
C PRO A 308 27.03 -29.63 2.06
N ALA A 309 25.84 -29.75 2.65
CA ALA A 309 25.61 -30.32 3.99
C ALA A 309 24.10 -30.51 4.19
N VAL A 310 23.54 -31.53 3.54
CA VAL A 310 22.13 -31.91 3.68
C VAL A 310 21.96 -32.77 4.93
N GLU A 311 21.32 -32.23 5.96
CA GLU A 311 20.35 -32.99 6.75
C GLU A 311 19.17 -32.10 7.16
N ARG A 312 18.02 -32.42 6.53
CA ARG A 312 16.63 -32.18 6.96
C ARG A 312 16.08 -30.76 6.87
N LEU A 313 15.62 -30.40 5.67
CA LEU A 313 14.45 -29.53 5.50
C LEU A 313 13.19 -30.40 5.45
N VAL A 314 12.26 -30.12 6.36
CA VAL A 314 10.92 -30.71 6.42
C VAL A 314 10.04 -29.96 5.43
N THR A 315 9.49 -30.70 4.46
CA THR A 315 8.37 -30.27 3.63
C THR A 315 7.06 -30.38 4.41
N VAL A 316 6.27 -29.32 4.41
CA VAL A 316 4.87 -29.31 4.84
C VAL A 316 4.07 -28.70 3.66
N GLY A 317 3.16 -29.38 2.98
CA GLY A 317 2.78 -30.78 3.02
C GLY A 317 2.11 -31.15 1.69
N ASP A 318 2.43 -32.34 1.19
CA ASP A 318 1.59 -33.07 0.25
C ASP A 318 0.37 -33.57 1.01
N VAL A 319 -0.82 -33.03 0.70
CA VAL A 319 -2.06 -33.78 0.90
C VAL A 319 -2.33 -34.53 -0.39
N ALA A 320 -2.21 -35.85 -0.32
CA ALA A 320 -2.45 -36.77 -1.41
C ALA A 320 -3.84 -36.53 -2.03
N LEU A 321 -3.85 -36.00 -3.26
CA LEU A 321 -5.02 -36.10 -4.15
C LEU A 321 -5.10 -37.55 -4.64
N GLY A 322 -5.77 -38.38 -3.84
CA GLY A 322 -6.24 -39.68 -4.27
C GLY A 322 -7.14 -39.52 -5.50
N HIS A 323 -6.88 -40.32 -6.52
CA HIS A 323 -7.69 -40.41 -7.73
C HIS A 323 -9.17 -40.65 -7.40
N HIS A 324 -10.01 -39.63 -7.58
CA HIS A 324 -11.44 -39.82 -7.82
C HIS A 324 -11.91 -38.90 -8.95
N ARG A 325 -12.19 -39.50 -10.11
CA ARG A 325 -13.07 -38.94 -11.13
C ARG A 325 -14.51 -39.06 -10.64
N VAL A 326 -15.17 -37.93 -10.38
CA VAL A 326 -16.63 -37.73 -10.43
C VAL A 326 -16.78 -36.21 -10.60
N GLY A 327 -17.46 -35.60 -11.57
CA GLY A 327 -18.37 -36.02 -12.61
C GLY A 327 -19.15 -34.75 -12.96
N ASP A 328 -19.10 -34.31 -14.21
CA ASP A 328 -19.93 -33.23 -14.74
C ASP A 328 -21.39 -33.38 -14.27
N VAL A 329 -21.96 -32.36 -13.65
CA VAL A 329 -23.42 -32.26 -13.46
C VAL A 329 -23.92 -31.08 -14.28
N ARG A 330 -24.26 -31.36 -15.53
CA ARG A 330 -25.24 -30.56 -16.29
C ARG A 330 -26.62 -31.17 -16.09
N PRO A 331 -27.66 -30.41 -15.76
CA PRO A 331 -29.03 -30.89 -15.92
C PRO A 331 -29.42 -30.88 -17.42
N PRO A 332 -30.24 -31.85 -17.85
CA PRO A 332 -30.52 -32.09 -19.26
C PRO A 332 -31.45 -31.04 -19.85
N ARG A 333 -31.12 -30.58 -21.06
CA ARG A 333 -32.13 -30.10 -22.01
C ARG A 333 -32.95 -31.31 -22.46
N GLY A 334 -34.25 -31.29 -22.20
CA GLY A 334 -35.21 -32.26 -22.72
C GLY A 334 -36.48 -31.54 -23.14
N ARG A 335 -36.78 -31.59 -24.45
CA ARG A 335 -38.01 -31.11 -25.06
C ARG A 335 -39.18 -32.05 -24.70
N GLY A 336 -40.34 -31.46 -24.53
CA GLY A 336 -41.68 -32.05 -24.55
C GLY A 336 -42.66 -30.91 -24.75
#